data_AF-A0A098GBB1-F1
#
_entry.id   AF-A0A098GBB1-F1
#
_cell.length_a   1.000
_cell.length_b   1.000
_cell.length_c   1.000
_cell.angle_alpha   90.00
_cell.angle_beta   90.00
_cell.angle_gamma   90.00
#
_symmetry.space_group_name_H-M   'P 1'
#
loop_
_entity.id
_entity.type
_entity.pdbx_description
1 polymer ?
#
loop_
_entity_poly.entity_id
_entity_poly.type
_entity_poly.pdbx_seq_one_letter_code
_entity_poly.pdbx_strand_id
1 'polypeptide(L)'
;MLKNILLPISFSLATFIPHSSYSAPVFDDASLSSQCHVLAKHLGEIKESQKRASCSYKLYMSGIYVDNSGDKIIEKQYSNATECLNDAIEFLIFAQKFNCERLAEITEIKKELIQIKRQIRDK
;
A
#
# COMPACT_ATOMS: atom_id res chain seq x y z
N MET A 1 7.26 71.54 15.91
CA MET A 1 7.30 71.23 14.47
C MET A 1 8.36 70.18 14.23
N LEU A 2 8.05 69.26 13.30
CA LEU A 2 8.75 68.06 12.85
C LEU A 2 8.87 66.88 13.83
N LYS A 3 8.22 65.79 13.41
CA LYS A 3 7.96 64.53 14.09
C LYS A 3 8.67 63.46 13.26
N ASN A 4 9.86 63.04 13.68
CA ASN A 4 10.59 61.94 13.05
C ASN A 4 10.21 60.65 13.76
N ILE A 5 9.30 59.86 13.18
CA ILE A 5 9.06 58.49 13.62
C ILE A 5 9.06 57.57 12.39
N LEU A 6 10.04 56.67 12.47
CA LEU A 6 10.46 55.59 11.58
C LEU A 6 9.32 54.78 10.94
N LEU A 7 9.44 54.56 9.63
CA LEU A 7 8.68 53.57 8.84
C LEU A 7 9.13 52.14 9.19
N PRO A 8 8.23 51.18 9.41
CA PRO A 8 8.59 49.77 9.43
C PRO A 8 8.60 49.22 7.99
N ILE A 9 9.79 48.88 7.50
CA ILE A 9 9.96 48.07 6.30
C ILE A 9 9.60 46.63 6.70
N SER A 10 8.38 46.20 6.40
CA SER A 10 7.95 44.81 6.54
C SER A 10 8.56 43.97 5.41
N PHE A 11 9.80 43.54 5.63
CA PHE A 11 10.46 42.53 4.81
C PHE A 11 9.91 41.16 5.20
N SER A 12 8.74 40.81 4.67
CA SER A 12 8.23 39.44 4.77
C SER A 12 9.10 38.55 3.89
N LEU A 13 10.13 37.93 4.47
CA LEU A 13 10.79 36.78 3.87
C LEU A 13 9.74 35.69 3.74
N ALA A 14 9.21 35.53 2.53
CA ALA A 14 8.52 34.30 2.16
C ALA A 14 9.55 33.17 2.26
N THR A 15 9.54 32.46 3.39
CA THR A 15 10.25 31.20 3.53
C THR A 15 9.64 30.23 2.53
N PHE A 16 10.31 30.04 1.39
CA PHE A 16 10.07 28.89 0.53
C PHE A 16 10.40 27.67 1.37
N ILE A 17 9.37 27.02 1.92
CA ILE A 17 9.50 25.69 2.50
C ILE A 17 9.70 24.77 1.28
N PRO A 18 10.89 24.18 1.08
CA PRO A 18 11.03 23.17 0.05
C PRO A 18 10.11 22.02 0.46
N HIS A 19 9.02 21.83 -0.27
CA HIS A 19 8.27 20.58 -0.20
C HIS A 19 9.23 19.52 -0.69
N SER A 20 9.87 18.80 0.24
CA SER A 20 10.53 17.55 -0.06
C SER A 20 9.45 16.63 -0.61
N SER A 21 9.36 16.54 -1.94
CA SER A 21 8.56 15.51 -2.59
C SER A 21 9.12 14.19 -2.12
N TYR A 22 8.48 13.59 -1.12
CA TYR A 22 8.77 12.23 -0.70
C TYR A 22 8.39 11.33 -1.88
N SER A 23 9.35 11.13 -2.79
CA SER A 23 9.22 10.11 -3.83
C SER A 23 9.35 8.78 -3.11
N ALA A 24 8.27 8.00 -3.08
CA ALA A 24 8.37 6.63 -2.61
C ALA A 24 9.49 5.92 -3.40
N PRO A 25 10.34 5.12 -2.74
CA PRO A 25 11.37 4.35 -3.44
C PRO A 25 10.70 3.50 -4.53
N VAL A 26 11.19 3.61 -5.76
CA VAL A 26 10.77 2.75 -6.87
C VAL A 26 11.51 1.43 -6.71
N PHE A 27 10.77 0.36 -6.44
CA PHE A 27 11.35 -0.97 -6.30
C PHE A 27 11.50 -1.66 -7.66
N ASP A 28 12.55 -2.48 -7.78
CA ASP A 28 12.71 -3.36 -8.93
C ASP A 28 11.71 -4.53 -8.88
N ASP A 29 11.60 -5.27 -9.99
CA ASP A 29 10.60 -6.33 -10.14
C ASP A 29 10.82 -7.45 -9.11
N ALA A 30 12.10 -7.75 -8.78
CA ALA A 30 12.46 -8.78 -7.81
C ALA A 30 12.02 -8.41 -6.39
N SER A 31 12.23 -7.15 -6.00
CA SER A 31 11.78 -6.65 -4.70
C SER A 31 10.26 -6.62 -4.61
N LEU A 32 9.56 -6.18 -5.65
CA LEU A 32 8.10 -6.17 -5.66
C LEU A 32 7.50 -7.59 -5.58
N SER A 33 8.06 -8.52 -6.35
CA SER A 33 7.70 -9.94 -6.28
C SER A 33 7.92 -10.52 -4.87
N SER A 34 9.10 -10.27 -4.29
CA SER A 34 9.42 -10.72 -2.92
C SER A 34 8.43 -10.18 -1.89
N GLN A 35 8.05 -8.90 -1.99
CA GLN A 35 7.04 -8.30 -1.10
C GLN A 35 5.68 -9.00 -1.24
N CYS A 36 5.24 -9.32 -2.46
CA CYS A 36 4.03 -10.11 -2.67
C CYS A 36 4.10 -11.47 -1.94
N HIS A 37 5.16 -12.26 -2.15
CA HIS A 37 5.28 -13.58 -1.51
C HIS A 37 5.32 -13.50 0.02
N VAL A 38 5.98 -12.49 0.58
CA VAL A 38 5.98 -12.25 2.04
C VAL A 38 4.57 -11.94 2.55
N LEU A 39 3.84 -11.06 1.87
CA LEU A 39 2.46 -10.71 2.24
C LEU A 39 1.49 -11.89 2.08
N ALA A 40 1.66 -12.70 1.04
CA ALA A 40 0.88 -13.92 0.84
C ALA A 40 1.08 -14.91 2.00
N LYS A 41 2.32 -15.11 2.44
CA LYS A 41 2.63 -15.93 3.61
C LYS A 41 2.00 -15.36 4.88
N HIS A 42 2.09 -14.05 5.10
CA HIS A 42 1.51 -13.38 6.27
C HIS A 42 -0.02 -13.50 6.30
N LEU A 43 -0.69 -13.42 5.14
CA LEU A 43 -2.11 -13.71 5.02
C LEU A 43 -2.43 -15.17 5.39
N GLY A 44 -1.56 -16.11 5.05
CA GLY A 44 -1.64 -17.50 5.50
C GLY A 44 -1.58 -17.64 7.02
N GLU A 45 -0.72 -16.87 7.70
CA GLU A 45 -0.64 -16.87 9.17
C GLU A 45 -1.87 -16.22 9.82
N ILE A 46 -2.41 -15.16 9.24
CA ILE A 46 -3.66 -14.52 9.71
C ILE A 46 -4.86 -15.44 9.48
N LYS A 47 -4.85 -16.25 8.41
CA LYS A 47 -5.88 -17.25 8.11
C LYS A 47 -5.99 -18.29 9.22
N GLU A 48 -4.86 -18.79 9.73
CA GLU A 48 -4.84 -19.82 10.78
C GLU A 48 -5.45 -19.34 12.11
N SER A 49 -5.44 -18.03 12.37
CA SER A 49 -6.06 -17.48 13.57
C SER A 49 -7.57 -17.25 13.46
N GLN A 50 -8.19 -17.45 12.29
CA GLN A 50 -9.62 -17.13 12.12
C GLN A 50 -10.53 -18.23 12.68
N LYS A 51 -11.48 -17.85 13.56
CA LYS A 51 -12.54 -18.76 14.00
C LYS A 51 -13.62 -19.02 12.94
N ARG A 52 -13.82 -18.07 12.02
CA ARG A 52 -14.88 -18.15 11.01
C ARG A 52 -14.31 -18.68 9.69
N ALA A 53 -14.87 -19.76 9.18
CA ALA A 53 -14.47 -20.37 7.91
C ALA A 53 -14.53 -19.38 6.73
N SER A 54 -15.51 -18.47 6.72
CA SER A 54 -15.60 -17.42 5.69
C SER A 54 -14.41 -16.46 5.73
N CYS A 55 -13.95 -16.05 6.91
CA CYS A 55 -12.76 -15.21 7.06
C CYS A 55 -11.50 -15.96 6.62
N SER A 56 -11.37 -17.22 7.05
CA SER A 56 -10.26 -18.09 6.65
C SER A 56 -10.19 -18.23 5.12
N TYR A 57 -11.33 -18.52 4.47
CA TYR A 57 -11.42 -18.63 3.02
C TYR A 57 -11.06 -17.32 2.29
N LYS A 58 -11.56 -16.17 2.76
CA LYS A 58 -11.27 -14.88 2.12
C LYS A 58 -9.78 -14.52 2.22
N LEU A 59 -9.15 -14.77 3.36
CA LEU A 59 -7.71 -14.55 3.53
C LEU A 59 -6.87 -15.53 2.70
N TYR A 60 -7.29 -16.79 2.60
CA TYR A 60 -6.66 -17.78 1.73
C TYR A 60 -6.67 -17.35 0.27
N MET A 61 -7.84 -16.97 -0.24
CA MET A 61 -7.97 -16.52 -1.63
C MET A 61 -7.15 -15.27 -1.88
N SER A 62 -7.19 -14.29 -0.96
CA SER A 62 -6.33 -13.11 -1.05
C SER A 62 -4.85 -13.50 -1.16
N GLY A 63 -4.39 -14.42 -0.30
CA GLY A 63 -3.02 -14.95 -0.33
C GLY A 63 -2.62 -15.54 -1.68
N ILE A 64 -3.47 -16.39 -2.27
CA ILE A 64 -3.21 -16.96 -3.61
C ILE A 64 -3.02 -15.88 -4.67
N TYR A 65 -3.91 -14.88 -4.70
CA TYR A 65 -3.83 -13.83 -5.70
C TYR A 65 -2.61 -12.93 -5.49
N VAL A 66 -2.24 -12.64 -4.23
CA VAL A 66 -0.99 -11.91 -3.94
C VAL A 66 0.23 -12.72 -4.42
N ASP A 67 0.27 -14.02 -4.12
CA ASP A 67 1.37 -14.91 -4.52
C ASP A 67 1.53 -14.97 -6.05
N ASN A 68 0.41 -15.20 -6.76
CA ASN A 68 0.36 -15.19 -8.22
C ASN A 68 0.79 -13.84 -8.81
N SER A 69 0.46 -12.73 -8.15
CA SER A 69 0.92 -11.40 -8.59
C SER A 69 2.44 -11.31 -8.52
N GLY A 70 3.06 -11.86 -7.47
CA GLY A 70 4.51 -11.94 -7.32
C GLY A 70 5.19 -12.62 -8.51
N ASP A 71 4.67 -13.78 -8.92
CA ASP A 71 5.19 -14.51 -10.09
C ASP A 71 5.03 -13.70 -11.38
N LYS A 72 3.85 -13.09 -11.57
CA LYS A 72 3.52 -12.30 -12.77
C LYS A 72 4.39 -11.05 -12.90
N ILE A 73 4.83 -10.45 -11.80
CA ILE A 73 5.77 -9.32 -11.80
C ILE A 73 7.12 -9.75 -12.37
N ILE A 74 7.67 -10.89 -11.94
CA ILE A 74 8.94 -11.44 -12.46
C ILE A 74 8.83 -11.76 -13.96
N GLU A 75 7.69 -12.29 -14.39
CA GLU A 75 7.38 -12.58 -15.79
C GLU A 75 7.08 -11.31 -16.63
N LYS A 76 7.13 -10.12 -16.02
CA LYS A 76 6.79 -8.82 -16.64
C LYS A 76 5.37 -8.74 -17.19
N GLN A 77 4.46 -9.55 -16.65
CA GLN A 77 3.03 -9.56 -16.98
C GLN A 77 2.27 -8.57 -16.08
N TYR A 78 2.63 -7.28 -16.16
CA TYR A 78 2.16 -6.26 -15.20
C TYR A 78 0.64 -6.06 -15.16
N SER A 79 -0.03 -6.21 -16.31
CA SER A 79 -1.50 -6.16 -16.38
C SER A 79 -2.13 -7.29 -15.55
N ASN A 80 -1.65 -8.53 -15.74
CA ASN A 80 -2.12 -9.70 -15.00
C ASN A 80 -1.77 -9.61 -13.51
N ALA A 81 -0.58 -9.11 -13.18
CA ALA A 81 -0.18 -8.86 -11.81
C ALA A 81 -1.12 -7.85 -11.12
N THR A 82 -1.51 -6.79 -11.85
CA THR A 82 -2.44 -5.76 -11.36
C THR A 82 -3.84 -6.31 -11.15
N GLU A 83 -4.33 -7.15 -12.06
CA GLU A 83 -5.62 -7.84 -11.92
C GLU A 83 -5.62 -8.74 -10.67
N CYS A 84 -4.58 -9.56 -10.48
CA CYS A 84 -4.43 -10.38 -9.28
C CYS A 84 -4.44 -9.53 -8.00
N LEU A 85 -3.76 -8.38 -7.98
CA LEU A 85 -3.79 -7.49 -6.81
C LEU A 85 -5.16 -6.87 -6.57
N ASN A 86 -5.94 -6.58 -7.63
CA ASN A 86 -7.30 -6.09 -7.47
C ASN A 86 -8.18 -7.14 -6.79
N ASP A 87 -8.13 -8.38 -7.28
CA ASP A 87 -8.88 -9.50 -6.69
C ASP A 87 -8.49 -9.71 -5.22
N ALA A 88 -7.18 -9.74 -4.93
CA ALA A 88 -6.67 -9.86 -3.58
C ALA A 88 -7.21 -8.76 -2.65
N ILE A 89 -7.20 -7.50 -3.11
CA ILE A 89 -7.70 -6.35 -2.36
C ILE A 89 -9.21 -6.47 -2.10
N GLU A 90 -10.00 -6.94 -3.08
CA GLU A 90 -11.43 -7.18 -2.88
C GLU A 90 -11.69 -8.20 -1.77
N PHE A 91 -10.95 -9.32 -1.77
CA PHE A 91 -11.03 -10.31 -0.70
C PHE A 91 -10.73 -9.71 0.69
N LEU A 92 -9.75 -8.81 0.79
CA LEU A 92 -9.45 -8.11 2.05
C LEU A 92 -10.56 -7.11 2.44
N ILE A 93 -11.16 -6.41 1.48
CA ILE A 93 -12.32 -5.53 1.74
C ILE A 93 -13.49 -6.36 2.31
N PHE A 94 -13.75 -7.54 1.75
CA PHE A 94 -14.73 -8.45 2.32
C PHE A 94 -14.35 -8.86 3.75
N ALA A 95 -13.10 -9.28 3.98
CA ALA A 95 -12.64 -9.66 5.32
C ALA A 95 -12.83 -8.53 6.35
N GLN A 96 -12.59 -7.28 5.94
CA GLN A 96 -12.84 -6.10 6.78
C GLN A 96 -14.33 -5.90 7.07
N LYS A 97 -15.19 -5.99 6.04
CA LYS A 97 -16.65 -5.84 6.20
C LYS A 97 -17.26 -6.89 7.13
N PHE A 98 -16.70 -8.09 7.16
CA PHE A 98 -17.15 -9.18 8.04
C PHE A 98 -16.53 -9.15 9.45
N ASN A 99 -15.73 -8.13 9.78
CA ASN A 99 -14.99 -8.01 11.04
C ASN A 99 -14.22 -9.30 11.36
N CYS A 100 -13.40 -9.76 10.40
CA CYS A 100 -12.47 -10.85 10.63
C CYS A 100 -11.43 -10.49 11.71
N GLU A 101 -10.85 -11.51 12.34
CA GLU A 101 -9.85 -11.32 13.39
C GLU A 101 -8.57 -10.70 12.82
N ARG A 102 -7.82 -9.98 13.66
CA ARG A 102 -6.61 -9.22 13.26
C ARG A 102 -6.90 -8.16 12.18
N LEU A 103 -8.05 -7.48 12.30
CA LEU A 103 -8.52 -6.46 11.36
C LEU A 103 -7.50 -5.34 11.08
N ALA A 104 -6.73 -4.92 12.09
CA ALA A 104 -5.67 -3.93 11.92
C ALA A 104 -4.60 -4.41 10.92
N GLU A 105 -4.13 -5.64 11.08
CA GLU A 105 -3.12 -6.23 10.18
C GLU A 105 -3.66 -6.45 8.77
N ILE A 106 -4.91 -6.93 8.64
CA ILE A 106 -5.60 -7.01 7.35
C ILE A 106 -5.65 -5.65 6.66
N THR A 107 -5.85 -4.58 7.44
CA THR A 107 -5.92 -3.21 6.93
C THR A 107 -4.56 -2.71 6.46
N GLU A 108 -3.48 -3.00 7.18
CA GLU A 108 -2.13 -2.62 6.76
C GLU A 108 -1.69 -3.40 5.51
N ILE A 109 -1.90 -4.72 5.47
CA ILE A 109 -1.60 -5.52 4.26
C ILE A 109 -2.33 -4.95 3.05
N LYS A 110 -3.61 -4.59 3.17
CA LYS A 110 -4.36 -3.98 2.07
C LYS A 110 -3.72 -2.69 1.57
N LYS A 111 -3.20 -1.83 2.47
CA LYS A 111 -2.51 -0.59 2.07
C LYS A 111 -1.20 -0.91 1.34
N GLU A 112 -0.45 -1.89 1.80
CA GLU A 112 0.79 -2.35 1.16
C GLU A 112 0.50 -2.88 -0.25
N LEU A 113 -0.53 -3.71 -0.44
CA LEU A 113 -0.95 -4.18 -1.77
C LEU A 113 -1.35 -3.03 -2.70
N ILE A 114 -2.04 -2.01 -2.18
CA ILE A 114 -2.36 -0.79 -2.95
C ILE A 114 -1.08 -0.05 -3.37
N GLN A 115 -0.08 0.01 -2.51
CA GLN A 115 1.20 0.63 -2.82
C GLN A 115 1.99 -0.15 -3.87
N ILE A 116 2.07 -1.48 -3.74
CA ILE A 116 2.69 -2.35 -4.75
C ILE A 116 2.01 -2.16 -6.10
N LYS A 117 0.66 -2.19 -6.14
CA LYS A 117 -0.11 -1.98 -7.37
C LYS A 117 0.20 -0.64 -8.03
N ARG A 118 0.38 0.44 -7.26
CA ARG A 118 0.76 1.76 -7.82
C ARG A 118 2.11 1.71 -8.49
N GLN A 119 3.09 1.06 -7.86
CA GLN A 119 4.43 0.94 -8.41
C GLN A 119 4.50 0.07 -9.67
N ILE A 120 3.66 -0.96 -9.78
CA ILE A 120 3.54 -1.77 -11.00
C ILE A 120 2.96 -0.94 -12.14
N ARG A 121 1.94 -0.10 -11.87
CA ARG A 121 1.29 0.73 -12.89
C ARG A 121 2.23 1.77 -13.52
N ASP A 122 3.26 2.17 -12.80
CA ASP A 122 4.22 3.17 -13.26
C ASP A 122 5.38 2.53 -14.09
N LYS A 123 5.29 1.22 -14.40
CA LYS A 123 6.20 0.45 -15.28
C LYS A 123 5.55 0.16 -16.64
#